data_AF-A0A252F1F6-F1
#
_entry.id   AF-A0A252F1F6-F1
#
_cell.length_a   1.000
_cell.length_b   1.000
_cell.length_c   1.000
_cell.angle_alpha   90.00
_cell.angle_beta   90.00
_cell.angle_gamma   90.00
#
_symmetry.space_group_name_H-M   'P 1'
#
loop_
_entity.id
_entity.type
_entity.pdbx_description
1 polymer ?
#
loop_
_entity_poly.entity_id
_entity_poly.type
_entity_poly.pdbx_seq_one_letter_code
_entity_poly.pdbx_strand_id
1 'polypeptide(L)'
;MKRPRKITIKRRVEKQPHFTNLHPSEKIFGQRWVFHKGDDDPNPSVPHGHSEDGKYKLSLWDGKIYSIQSGNVVGTASKREMKALYSNKAMQQFIMESQEWYMQNHPYCPELAPLRAQNAILKKVLTIRRKKEIEAIQVYIHYTLN
;
A
#
# COMPACT_ATOMS: atom_id res chain seq x y z
N MET A 1 -25.35 14.15 -51.48
CA MET A 1 -24.80 13.35 -50.35
C MET A 1 -24.05 14.27 -49.39
N LYS A 2 -24.48 14.40 -48.13
CA LYS A 2 -23.77 15.19 -47.10
C LYS A 2 -22.80 14.27 -46.34
N ARG A 3 -21.52 14.64 -46.25
CA ARG A 3 -20.50 13.87 -45.51
C ARG A 3 -20.80 13.87 -44.00
N PRO A 4 -20.61 12.74 -43.29
CA PRO A 4 -20.83 12.69 -41.85
C PRO A 4 -19.80 13.55 -41.10
N ARG A 5 -20.25 14.30 -40.10
CA ARG A 5 -19.38 15.09 -39.22
C ARG A 5 -18.66 14.15 -38.25
N LYS A 6 -17.33 14.23 -38.19
CA LYS A 6 -16.53 13.57 -37.14
C LYS A 6 -16.86 14.21 -35.79
N ILE A 7 -17.51 13.45 -34.92
CA ILE A 7 -17.69 13.82 -33.51
C ILE A 7 -16.41 13.44 -32.80
N THR A 8 -15.54 14.42 -32.55
CA THR A 8 -14.38 14.21 -31.66
C THR A 8 -14.88 14.31 -30.22
N ILE A 9 -15.08 13.15 -29.59
CA ILE A 9 -15.32 13.08 -28.15
C ILE A 9 -14.01 13.50 -27.47
N LYS A 10 -13.92 14.77 -27.06
CA LYS A 10 -12.85 15.21 -26.17
C LYS A 10 -13.12 14.53 -24.83
N ARG A 11 -12.40 13.45 -24.53
CA ARG A 11 -12.38 12.89 -23.17
C ARG A 11 -12.04 14.02 -22.22
N ARG A 12 -12.94 14.30 -21.29
CA ARG A 12 -12.66 15.18 -20.15
C ARG A 12 -11.52 14.49 -19.40
N VAL A 13 -10.30 15.02 -19.53
CA VAL A 13 -9.22 14.64 -18.62
C VAL A 13 -9.64 15.25 -17.29
N GLU A 14 -10.34 14.45 -16.48
CA GLU A 14 -10.56 14.80 -15.08
C GLU A 14 -9.17 15.06 -14.49
N LYS A 15 -8.93 16.30 -14.04
CA LYS A 15 -7.70 16.64 -13.36
C LYS A 15 -7.65 15.76 -12.13
N GLN A 16 -6.80 14.73 -12.17
CA GLN A 16 -6.48 13.89 -11.03
C GLN A 16 -6.27 14.81 -9.82
N PRO A 17 -6.87 14.52 -8.66
CA PRO A 17 -6.67 15.34 -7.47
C PRO A 17 -5.16 15.51 -7.24
N HIS A 18 -4.71 16.73 -6.94
CA HIS A 18 -3.31 16.98 -6.59
C HIS A 18 -3.01 16.29 -5.26
N PHE A 19 -2.73 14.99 -5.32
CA PHE A 19 -2.24 14.23 -4.20
C PHE A 19 -0.79 14.64 -3.95
N THR A 20 -0.46 14.97 -2.70
CA THR A 20 0.93 15.22 -2.32
C THR A 20 1.69 13.90 -2.33
N ASN A 21 2.70 13.80 -3.20
CA ASN A 21 3.62 12.67 -3.22
C ASN A 21 4.49 12.67 -1.96
N LEU A 22 4.80 11.50 -1.44
CA LEU A 22 5.74 11.36 -0.32
C LEU A 22 7.15 11.07 -0.86
N HIS A 23 8.12 11.87 -0.41
CA HIS A 23 9.54 11.71 -0.70
C HIS A 23 10.30 11.45 0.61
N PRO A 24 10.42 10.19 1.08
CA PRO A 24 11.21 9.89 2.27
C PRO A 24 12.68 10.27 2.08
N SER A 25 13.33 10.65 3.18
CA SER A 25 14.77 10.93 3.22
C SER A 25 15.62 9.65 3.10
N GLU A 26 15.05 8.52 3.51
CA GLU A 26 15.73 7.23 3.56
C GLU A 26 16.04 6.74 2.15
N LYS A 27 17.31 6.44 1.89
CA LYS A 27 17.68 5.66 0.71
C LYS A 27 17.40 4.19 0.96
N ILE A 28 16.85 3.54 -0.04
CA ILE A 28 16.61 2.09 -0.03
C ILE A 28 17.27 1.53 -1.27
N PHE A 29 18.15 0.55 -1.08
CA PHE A 29 18.97 -0.03 -2.15
C PHE A 29 19.78 1.03 -2.89
N GLY A 30 20.30 2.01 -2.15
CA GLY A 30 21.05 3.15 -2.69
C GLY A 30 20.21 4.18 -3.45
N GLN A 31 18.91 3.95 -3.66
CA GLN A 31 18.02 4.82 -4.42
C GLN A 31 17.20 5.74 -3.53
N ARG A 32 16.81 6.90 -4.07
CA ARG A 32 15.76 7.76 -3.51
C ARG A 32 14.42 7.36 -4.13
N TRP A 33 13.35 7.53 -3.36
CA TRP A 33 12.03 7.01 -3.71
C TRP A 33 10.97 8.10 -3.63
N VAL A 34 9.99 8.01 -4.52
CA VAL A 34 8.75 8.78 -4.50
C VAL A 34 7.57 7.83 -4.41
N PHE A 35 6.58 8.17 -3.59
CA PHE A 35 5.35 7.41 -3.45
C PHE A 35 4.17 8.30 -3.86
N HIS A 36 3.30 7.76 -4.73
CA HIS A 36 2.13 8.47 -5.25
C HIS A 36 0.88 7.95 -4.54
N LYS A 37 0.12 8.84 -3.87
CA LYS A 37 -1.06 8.43 -3.09
C LYS A 37 -2.23 7.97 -3.98
N GLY A 38 -2.30 8.53 -5.19
CA GLY A 38 -3.27 8.15 -6.23
C GLY A 38 -2.66 7.24 -7.29
N ASP A 39 -1.74 6.35 -6.93
CA ASP A 39 -1.17 5.41 -7.90
C ASP A 39 -2.22 4.35 -8.28
N ASP A 40 -2.69 4.41 -9.53
CA ASP A 40 -3.63 3.43 -10.10
C ASP A 40 -2.95 2.10 -10.43
N ASP A 41 -1.61 2.02 -10.40
CA ASP A 41 -0.88 0.80 -10.71
C ASP A 41 -0.76 -0.12 -9.47
N PRO A 42 -1.35 -1.33 -9.48
CA PRO A 42 -1.23 -2.24 -8.34
C PRO A 42 0.13 -2.92 -8.21
N ASN A 43 0.98 -2.85 -9.24
CA ASN A 43 2.18 -3.67 -9.32
C ASN A 43 3.43 -2.89 -8.89
N PRO A 44 4.26 -3.41 -7.96
CA PRO A 44 4.17 -4.74 -7.31
C PRO A 44 3.31 -4.77 -6.04
N SER A 45 2.87 -3.61 -5.56
CA SER A 45 2.04 -3.47 -4.37
C SER A 45 1.30 -2.14 -4.37
N VAL A 46 0.18 -2.06 -3.61
CA VAL A 46 -0.49 -0.79 -3.29
C VAL A 46 -0.29 -0.45 -1.81
N PRO A 47 0.50 0.59 -1.46
CA PRO A 47 1.32 1.41 -2.36
C PRO A 47 2.64 0.72 -2.73
N HIS A 48 3.33 1.28 -3.72
CA HIS A 48 4.72 0.95 -4.06
C HIS A 48 5.52 2.24 -4.25
N GLY A 49 6.84 2.14 -4.11
CA GLY A 49 7.74 3.27 -4.37
C GLY A 49 8.24 3.25 -5.79
N HIS A 50 8.40 4.42 -6.40
CA HIS A 50 9.14 4.60 -7.66
C HIS A 50 10.49 5.22 -7.36
N SER A 51 11.57 4.70 -7.95
CA SER A 51 12.86 5.36 -7.80
C SER A 51 12.85 6.70 -8.54
N GLU A 52 13.52 7.72 -7.99
CA GLU A 52 13.55 9.05 -8.62
C GLU A 52 14.22 9.04 -10.00
N ASP A 53 15.09 8.06 -10.28
CA ASP A 53 15.70 7.86 -11.59
C ASP A 53 14.78 7.12 -12.59
N GLY A 54 13.58 6.72 -12.16
CA GLY A 54 12.56 6.08 -12.99
C GLY A 54 12.88 4.65 -13.42
N LYS A 55 13.85 3.98 -12.80
CA LYS A 55 14.30 2.64 -13.20
C LYS A 55 13.69 1.50 -12.40
N TYR A 56 13.22 1.78 -11.18
CA TYR A 56 12.85 0.73 -10.23
C TYR A 56 11.53 1.00 -9.52
N LYS A 57 10.88 -0.10 -9.12
CA LYS A 57 9.74 -0.11 -8.20
C LYS A 57 10.08 -0.88 -6.93
N LEU A 58 9.71 -0.34 -5.78
CA LEU A 58 9.87 -0.98 -4.46
C LEU A 58 8.52 -1.51 -3.97
N SER A 59 8.45 -2.82 -3.75
CA SER A 59 7.35 -3.43 -3.01
C SER A 59 7.51 -3.12 -1.52
N LEU A 60 6.47 -2.53 -0.93
CA LEU A 60 6.48 -2.24 0.50
C LEU A 60 6.31 -3.52 1.34
N TRP A 61 5.70 -4.56 0.79
CA TRP A 61 5.30 -5.74 1.56
C TRP A 61 6.42 -6.73 1.80
N ASP A 62 7.25 -6.96 0.78
CA ASP A 62 8.36 -7.89 0.85
C ASP A 62 9.73 -7.23 0.61
N GLY A 63 9.76 -5.92 0.38
CA GLY A 63 10.98 -5.15 0.16
C GLY A 63 11.65 -5.46 -1.18
N LYS A 64 11.04 -6.25 -2.07
CA LYS A 64 11.63 -6.55 -3.38
C LYS A 64 11.64 -5.32 -4.26
N ILE A 65 12.68 -5.23 -5.08
CA ILE A 65 12.91 -4.14 -6.01
C ILE A 65 12.83 -4.71 -7.41
N TYR A 66 11.94 -4.14 -8.21
CA TYR A 66 11.63 -4.58 -9.56
C TYR A 66 12.18 -3.57 -10.55
N SER A 67 12.80 -4.04 -11.63
CA SER A 67 13.15 -3.20 -12.77
C SER A 67 11.88 -2.81 -13.52
N ILE A 68 11.67 -1.52 -13.79
CA ILE A 68 10.54 -1.05 -14.60
C ILE A 68 10.66 -1.56 -16.04
N GLN A 69 11.88 -1.61 -16.58
CA GLN A 69 12.13 -2.04 -17.95
C GLN A 69 11.80 -3.53 -18.17
N SER A 70 12.16 -4.39 -17.22
CA SER A 70 12.05 -5.86 -17.41
C SER A 70 10.93 -6.51 -16.59
N GLY A 71 10.39 -5.83 -15.58
CA GLY A 71 9.46 -6.40 -14.61
C GLY A 71 10.11 -7.39 -13.62
N ASN A 72 11.39 -7.70 -13.77
CA ASN A 72 12.09 -8.69 -12.94
C ASN A 72 12.57 -8.09 -11.62
N VAL A 73 12.68 -8.94 -10.60
CA VAL A 73 13.32 -8.59 -9.33
C VAL A 73 14.82 -8.44 -9.55
N VAL A 74 15.36 -7.26 -9.20
CA VAL A 74 16.78 -6.92 -9.33
C VAL A 74 17.49 -6.78 -7.99
N GLY A 75 16.73 -6.78 -6.89
CA GLY A 75 17.27 -6.66 -5.55
C GLY A 75 16.19 -6.76 -4.49
N THR A 76 16.63 -6.70 -3.23
CA THR A 76 15.76 -6.67 -2.06
C THR A 76 16.30 -5.65 -1.07
N ALA A 77 15.43 -4.78 -0.59
CA ALA A 77 15.72 -3.86 0.49
C ALA A 77 16.11 -4.64 1.75
N SER A 78 17.14 -4.16 2.44
CA SER A 78 17.52 -4.74 3.72
C SER A 78 16.42 -4.53 4.77
N LYS A 79 16.38 -5.41 5.77
CA LYS A 79 15.45 -5.26 6.90
C LYS A 79 15.63 -3.92 7.62
N ARG A 80 16.86 -3.39 7.66
CA ARG A 80 17.18 -2.10 8.28
C ARG A 80 16.56 -0.95 7.49
N GLU A 81 16.69 -0.95 6.17
CA GLU A 81 16.11 0.08 5.30
C GLU A 81 14.58 0.06 5.37
N MET A 82 13.97 -1.13 5.29
CA MET A 82 12.51 -1.25 5.43
C MET A 82 12.05 -0.76 6.81
N LYS A 83 12.76 -1.11 7.89
CA LYS A 83 12.45 -0.62 9.25
C LYS A 83 12.57 0.90 9.34
N ALA A 84 13.60 1.49 8.73
CA ALA A 84 13.78 2.94 8.72
C ALA A 84 12.61 3.62 7.99
N LEU A 85 12.25 3.14 6.81
CA LEU A 85 11.10 3.64 6.04
C LEU A 85 9.80 3.55 6.86
N TYR A 86 9.53 2.40 7.48
CA TYR A 86 8.33 2.20 8.29
C TYR A 86 8.32 2.96 9.61
N SER A 87 9.47 3.43 10.11
CA SER A 87 9.52 4.27 11.30
C SER A 87 9.10 5.72 11.05
N ASN A 88 9.04 6.12 9.78
CA ASN A 88 8.59 7.45 9.38
C ASN A 88 7.06 7.57 9.52
N LYS A 89 6.59 8.50 10.37
CA LYS A 89 5.15 8.71 10.60
C LYS A 89 4.41 9.15 9.34
N ALA A 90 5.04 9.96 8.48
CA ALA A 90 4.43 10.37 7.22
C ALA A 90 4.25 9.16 6.28
N MET A 91 5.19 8.21 6.30
CA MET A 91 5.05 6.96 5.54
C MET A 91 3.90 6.09 6.05
N GLN A 92 3.76 5.95 7.37
CA GLN A 92 2.65 5.19 7.96
C GLN A 92 1.29 5.76 7.56
N GLN A 93 1.14 7.09 7.68
CA GLN A 93 -0.06 7.80 7.29
C GLN A 93 -0.33 7.65 5.78
N PHE A 94 0.71 7.83 4.96
CA PHE A 94 0.64 7.71 3.51
C PHE A 94 0.15 6.33 3.08
N ILE A 95 0.63 5.25 3.70
CA ILE A 95 0.21 3.88 3.38
C ILE A 95 -1.29 3.72 3.60
N MET A 96 -1.79 4.15 4.76
CA MET A 96 -3.21 4.05 5.08
C MET A 96 -4.07 4.79 4.06
N GLU A 97 -3.70 6.04 3.77
CA GLU A 97 -4.44 6.90 2.86
C GLU A 97 -4.41 6.41 1.40
N SER A 98 -3.28 5.85 0.97
CA SER A 98 -3.14 5.31 -0.41
C SER A 98 -3.97 4.04 -0.57
N GLN A 99 -3.98 3.16 0.44
CA GLN A 99 -4.82 1.96 0.43
C GLN A 99 -6.31 2.32 0.42
N GLU A 100 -6.72 3.27 1.26
CA GLU A 100 -8.11 3.74 1.30
C GLU A 100 -8.53 4.32 -0.05
N TRP A 101 -7.72 5.21 -0.63
CA TRP A 101 -8.00 5.78 -1.95
C TRP A 101 -8.11 4.68 -3.03
N TYR A 102 -7.18 3.72 -3.04
CA TYR A 102 -7.20 2.65 -4.03
C TYR A 102 -8.46 1.77 -3.90
N MET A 103 -8.89 1.41 -2.67
CA MET A 103 -10.13 0.65 -2.46
C MET A 103 -11.37 1.38 -2.96
N GLN A 104 -11.43 2.70 -2.74
CA GLN A 104 -12.56 3.52 -3.16
C GLN A 104 -12.67 3.60 -4.70
N ASN A 105 -11.54 3.63 -5.41
CA ASN A 105 -11.50 3.77 -6.86
C ASN A 105 -11.47 2.42 -7.60
N HIS A 106 -11.08 1.34 -6.93
CA HIS A 106 -11.00 -0.02 -7.49
C HIS A 106 -11.86 -1.03 -6.69
N PRO A 107 -13.20 -0.84 -6.62
CA PRO A 107 -14.08 -1.63 -5.74
C PRO A 107 -14.15 -3.13 -6.06
N TYR A 108 -13.68 -3.55 -7.24
CA TYR A 108 -13.64 -4.96 -7.67
C TYR A 108 -12.23 -5.59 -7.62
N CYS A 109 -11.22 -4.87 -7.13
CA CYS A 109 -9.83 -5.33 -7.08
C CYS A 109 -9.29 -5.22 -5.63
N PRO A 110 -9.60 -6.16 -4.74
CA PRO A 110 -9.29 -6.06 -3.32
C PRO A 110 -7.83 -6.43 -2.96
N GLU A 111 -6.92 -6.53 -3.93
CA GLU A 111 -5.56 -7.01 -3.68
C GLU A 111 -4.66 -5.92 -3.06
N LEU A 112 -4.99 -5.57 -1.81
CA LEU A 112 -4.14 -4.77 -0.93
C LEU A 112 -3.26 -5.72 -0.11
N ALA A 113 -2.05 -5.91 -0.62
CA ALA A 113 -0.97 -6.78 -0.12
C ALA A 113 -1.11 -8.27 -0.47
N PRO A 114 0.01 -8.97 -0.76
CA PRO A 114 -0.01 -10.40 -0.95
C PRO A 114 -0.50 -11.03 0.35
N LEU A 115 -1.48 -11.93 0.21
CA LEU A 115 -2.17 -12.80 1.18
C LEU A 115 -1.50 -13.04 2.57
N ARG A 116 -0.17 -12.98 2.68
CA ARG A 116 0.60 -13.06 3.93
C ARG A 116 0.35 -11.92 4.92
N ALA A 117 0.24 -10.65 4.49
CA ALA A 117 0.05 -9.53 5.40
C ALA A 117 -1.37 -9.52 6.01
N GLN A 118 -2.38 -9.79 5.18
CA GLN A 118 -3.77 -9.95 5.62
C GLN A 118 -3.91 -11.11 6.61
N ASN A 119 -3.29 -12.27 6.33
CA ASN A 119 -3.29 -13.40 7.26
C ASN A 119 -2.58 -13.10 8.59
N ALA A 120 -1.50 -12.31 8.58
CA ALA A 120 -0.81 -11.91 9.81
C ALA A 120 -1.65 -10.93 10.66
N ILE A 121 -2.33 -9.97 10.00
CA ILE A 121 -3.26 -9.04 10.66
C ILE A 121 -4.46 -9.82 11.21
N LEU A 122 -5.08 -10.70 10.41
CA LEU A 122 -6.19 -11.54 10.84
C LEU A 122 -5.82 -12.42 12.03
N LYS A 123 -4.65 -13.07 11.99
CA LYS A 123 -4.12 -13.83 13.13
C LYS A 123 -3.94 -12.96 14.38
N LYS A 124 -3.42 -11.74 14.26
CA LYS A 124 -3.30 -10.81 15.39
C LYS A 124 -4.67 -10.41 15.95
N VAL A 125 -5.62 -10.05 15.10
CA VAL A 125 -6.98 -9.64 15.50
C VAL A 125 -7.70 -10.78 16.21
N LEU A 126 -7.65 -11.99 15.67
CA LEU A 126 -8.24 -13.18 16.30
C LEU A 126 -7.59 -13.49 17.66
N THR A 127 -6.27 -13.34 17.77
CA THR A 127 -5.55 -13.53 19.05
C THR A 127 -6.00 -12.51 20.11
N ILE A 128 -6.18 -11.25 19.71
CA ILE A 128 -6.65 -10.18 20.61
C ILE A 128 -8.09 -10.44 21.06
N ARG A 129 -8.99 -10.82 20.15
CA ARG A 129 -10.39 -11.16 20.50
C ARG A 129 -10.45 -12.30 21.51
N ARG A 130 -9.69 -13.38 21.26
CA ARG A 130 -9.62 -14.54 22.16
C ARG A 130 -9.15 -14.17 23.56
N LYS A 131 -8.16 -13.27 23.68
CA LYS A 131 -7.70 -12.77 24.99
C LYS A 131 -8.79 -12.01 25.73
N LYS A 132 -9.50 -11.11 25.04
CA LYS A 132 -10.61 -10.34 25.65
C LYS A 132 -11.75 -11.25 26.11
N GLU A 133 -12.07 -12.29 25.36
CA GLU A 133 -13.09 -13.29 25.76
C GLU A 133 -12.66 -14.05 27.02
N ILE A 134 -11.39 -14.48 27.10
CA ILE A 134 -10.86 -15.16 28.29
C ILE A 134 -10.89 -14.24 29.52
N GLU A 135 -10.45 -12.99 29.37
CA GLU A 135 -10.49 -12.00 30.45
C GLU A 135 -11.93 -11.77 30.94
N ALA A 136 -12.90 -11.62 30.02
CA ALA A 136 -14.31 -11.47 30.37
C ALA A 136 -14.88 -12.68 31.12
N ILE A 137 -14.50 -13.90 30.74
CA ILE A 137 -14.90 -15.13 31.43
C ILE A 137 -14.27 -15.21 32.83
N GLN A 138 -12.99 -14.87 32.96
CA GLN A 138 -12.30 -14.85 34.26
C GLN A 138 -12.93 -13.85 35.22
N VAL A 139 -13.31 -12.67 34.72
CA VAL A 139 -14.05 -11.66 35.48
C VAL A 139 -15.40 -12.21 35.93
N TYR A 140 -16.17 -12.82 35.03
CA TYR A 140 -17.48 -13.41 35.37
C TYR A 140 -17.36 -14.51 36.44
N ILE A 141 -16.41 -15.45 36.29
CA ILE A 141 -16.15 -16.51 37.27
C ILE A 141 -15.84 -15.92 38.65
N HIS A 142 -14.98 -14.89 38.70
CA HIS A 142 -14.63 -14.20 39.95
C HIS A 142 -15.82 -13.52 40.63
N TYR A 143 -16.78 -12.99 39.86
CA TYR A 143 -18.01 -12.41 40.39
C TYR A 143 -19.08 -13.43 40.78
N THR A 144 -19.04 -14.65 40.25
CA THR A 144 -20.06 -15.69 40.53
C THR A 144 -19.66 -16.72 41.57
N LEU A 145 -18.37 -16.83 41.91
CA LEU A 145 -17.83 -17.79 42.89
C LEU A 145 -17.29 -17.15 44.18
N ASN A 146 -17.52 -15.83 44.34
CA ASN A 146 -17.38 -15.09 45.60
C ASN A 146 -18.76 -14.58 46.04
#